data_AF-K3WPG8-F1
#
_entry.id   AF-K3WPG8-F1
#
_cell.length_a   1.000
_cell.length_b   1.000
_cell.length_c   1.000
_cell.angle_alpha   90.00
_cell.angle_beta   90.00
_cell.angle_gamma   90.00
#
_symmetry.space_group_name_H-M   'P 1'
#
loop_
_entity.id
_entity.type
_entity.pdbx_description
1 polymer ?
#
loop_
_entity_poly.entity_id
_entity_poly.type
_entity_poly.pdbx_seq_one_letter_code
_entity_poly.pdbx_strand_id
1 'polypeptide(L)'
;MARMQRSQEDEPVDLTTDAVLQASDTPTPRIINGIRTAFFNSALCEGHNIPSHPECVDRVRVVRQRIVADFPAILEVQEIAPISRQRLLLFHTPKHVDAISNIFTSVKSASENSRKKNGGKVHHIDEDTAIAVGSEAAALTAAGSVCEAIDLVMRYTNEENDGSSENSPMMRITNAFCGVRPPGHHAEPHRAMGFCLFNNVGIGACYLLNTFPDVIKRVSIVDFDVHHGNGTQAKFASEDYPNVQYISTHQAPFYPHTGSVHERGVHSNIMNVPLRARTGSTAFRSAFESRVLPAMHAYKPDFVLISAGFDAHVQDPLAELALESDDYYWMTQQIVDVAWKHAQGRVVSVLEGGYHLDALAESAAAHVRALIEGSIAPDLRVLEEQQDRYAIEELASAFESSVTVTADTPHKELHLTVHYNGKDKLLVLKSRSLDALLLQCKQKFNLKASKKKKATQTTNKCSSHSLHDCHGTLITPALLLSLSNDQHLYLR
;
A
#
# COMPACT_ATOMS: atom_id res chain seq x y z
N MET A 1 -26.20 -57.48 32.75
CA MET A 1 -26.64 -57.13 34.12
C MET A 1 -25.50 -56.43 34.85
N ALA A 2 -25.84 -55.40 35.63
CA ALA A 2 -25.11 -54.89 36.80
C ALA A 2 -23.73 -54.20 36.63
N ARG A 3 -23.81 -52.87 36.43
CA ARG A 3 -23.26 -51.76 37.25
C ARG A 3 -22.40 -52.11 38.49
N MET A 4 -21.27 -51.41 38.66
CA MET A 4 -20.65 -50.83 39.90
C MET A 4 -19.58 -49.81 39.43
N GLN A 5 -19.75 -48.47 39.50
CA GLN A 5 -19.38 -47.52 40.59
C GLN A 5 -18.03 -47.86 41.28
N ARG A 6 -17.03 -46.97 41.44
CA ARG A 6 -17.02 -45.53 41.80
C ARG A 6 -15.60 -44.90 41.70
N SER A 7 -15.55 -43.63 41.30
CA SER A 7 -14.78 -42.48 41.83
C SER A 7 -13.23 -42.44 41.91
N GLN A 8 -12.62 -41.42 41.29
CA GLN A 8 -11.81 -40.39 41.97
C GLN A 8 -11.60 -39.17 41.05
N GLU A 9 -11.61 -38.00 41.67
CA GLU A 9 -11.43 -36.64 41.11
C GLU A 9 -9.96 -36.42 40.69
N ASP A 10 -9.73 -35.63 39.63
CA ASP A 10 -8.51 -34.83 39.46
C ASP A 10 -8.78 -33.65 38.49
N GLU A 11 -8.20 -32.50 38.82
CA GLU A 11 -8.43 -31.15 38.31
C GLU A 11 -8.06 -30.88 36.84
N PRO A 12 -8.56 -29.78 36.23
CA PRO A 12 -8.14 -29.36 34.90
C PRO A 12 -6.74 -28.72 34.94
N VAL A 13 -5.82 -29.30 34.18
CA VAL A 13 -4.46 -28.78 33.97
C VAL A 13 -4.50 -27.59 33.00
N ASP A 14 -4.15 -26.42 33.53
CA ASP A 14 -3.76 -25.22 32.80
C ASP A 14 -2.37 -25.42 32.15
N LEU A 15 -2.27 -25.22 30.84
CA LEU A 15 -1.01 -25.13 30.11
C LEU A 15 -1.05 -23.90 29.21
N THR A 16 -0.85 -22.76 29.86
CA THR A 16 -0.21 -21.59 29.28
C THR A 16 1.24 -21.93 28.90
N THR A 17 1.53 -21.93 27.60
CA THR A 17 2.91 -21.78 27.11
C THR A 17 2.93 -20.76 26.00
N ASP A 18 3.26 -19.53 26.39
CA ASP A 18 3.71 -18.44 25.54
C ASP A 18 4.98 -18.87 24.80
N ALA A 19 4.83 -19.18 23.51
CA ALA A 19 5.94 -19.14 22.58
C ALA A 19 6.09 -17.69 22.11
N VAL A 20 7.06 -17.00 22.69
CA VAL A 20 7.51 -15.67 22.27
C VAL A 20 8.01 -15.76 20.82
N LEU A 21 7.17 -15.37 19.88
CA LEU A 21 7.59 -15.02 18.52
C LEU A 21 8.35 -13.70 18.61
N GLN A 22 9.59 -13.71 18.16
CA GLN A 22 10.40 -12.52 17.94
C GLN A 22 9.66 -11.60 16.96
N ALA A 23 9.19 -10.46 17.45
CA ALA A 23 8.64 -9.39 16.62
C ALA A 23 9.76 -8.82 15.77
N SER A 24 9.64 -8.95 14.45
CA SER A 24 10.37 -8.15 13.48
C SER A 24 9.99 -6.68 13.66
N ASP A 25 10.96 -5.77 13.53
CA ASP A 25 10.81 -4.30 13.57
C ASP A 25 10.01 -3.73 12.37
N THR A 26 8.93 -4.40 11.97
CA THR A 26 7.95 -3.85 11.02
C THR A 26 7.02 -2.89 11.77
N PRO A 27 6.89 -1.62 11.33
CA PRO A 27 5.98 -0.67 11.98
C PRO A 27 4.57 -1.25 12.06
N THR A 28 4.05 -1.39 13.27
CA THR A 28 2.65 -1.80 13.49
C THR A 28 1.74 -0.84 12.72
N PRO A 29 0.78 -1.33 11.90
CA PRO A 29 -0.13 -0.47 11.16
C PRO A 29 -0.78 0.57 12.08
N ARG A 30 -0.62 1.86 11.76
CA ARG A 30 -1.40 2.90 12.43
C ARG A 30 -2.87 2.66 12.10
N ILE A 31 -3.69 2.36 13.11
CA ILE A 31 -5.14 2.32 12.95
C ILE A 31 -5.60 3.76 12.77
N ILE A 32 -5.79 4.18 11.51
CA ILE A 32 -6.32 5.50 11.17
C ILE A 32 -7.84 5.41 11.30
N ASN A 33 -8.42 6.18 12.22
CA ASN A 33 -9.88 6.32 12.31
C ASN A 33 -10.39 6.95 10.99
N GLY A 34 -11.35 6.30 10.33
CA GLY A 34 -11.94 6.80 9.09
C GLY A 34 -11.16 6.44 7.81
N ILE A 35 -10.80 5.16 7.64
CA ILE A 35 -10.14 4.61 6.44
C ILE A 35 -10.95 4.93 5.17
N ARG A 36 -10.38 5.73 4.27
CA ARG A 36 -11.01 6.13 2.99
C ARG A 36 -10.53 5.29 1.79
N THR A 37 -10.01 4.11 2.08
CA THR A 37 -9.52 3.14 1.10
C THR A 37 -10.46 1.95 1.01
N ALA A 38 -10.91 1.63 -0.20
CA ALA A 38 -11.66 0.41 -0.47
C ALA A 38 -10.76 -0.71 -1.00
N PHE A 39 -11.06 -1.95 -0.64
CA PHE A 39 -10.37 -3.14 -1.14
C PHE A 39 -11.35 -4.05 -1.88
N PHE A 40 -11.22 -4.09 -3.20
CA PHE A 40 -12.01 -4.94 -4.07
C PHE A 40 -11.31 -6.28 -4.24
N ASN A 41 -12.02 -7.37 -3.95
CA ASN A 41 -11.59 -8.73 -4.25
C ASN A 41 -12.83 -9.57 -4.58
N SER A 42 -12.67 -10.77 -5.15
CA SER A 42 -13.83 -11.64 -5.36
C SER A 42 -13.40 -13.09 -5.43
N ALA A 43 -14.18 -13.98 -4.81
CA ALA A 43 -14.00 -15.43 -4.94
C ALA A 43 -14.10 -15.90 -6.39
N LEU A 44 -14.77 -15.16 -7.29
CA LEU A 44 -14.82 -15.47 -8.71
C LEU A 44 -13.43 -15.40 -9.38
N CYS A 45 -12.53 -14.54 -8.88
CA CYS A 45 -11.16 -14.44 -9.38
C CYS A 45 -10.36 -15.74 -9.14
N GLU A 46 -10.75 -16.54 -8.15
CA GLU A 46 -10.15 -17.86 -7.88
C GLU A 46 -10.55 -18.92 -8.93
N GLY A 47 -11.61 -18.66 -9.70
CA GLY A 47 -12.07 -19.54 -10.77
C GLY A 47 -11.10 -19.60 -11.97
N HIS A 48 -10.25 -18.60 -12.14
CA HIS A 48 -9.14 -18.64 -13.11
C HIS A 48 -7.99 -19.48 -12.56
N ASN A 49 -8.08 -20.79 -12.80
CA ASN A 49 -7.14 -21.78 -12.29
C ASN A 49 -6.48 -22.55 -13.45
N ILE A 50 -5.23 -22.19 -13.74
CA ILE A 50 -4.38 -22.89 -14.70
C ILE A 50 -3.38 -23.75 -13.90
N PRO A 51 -3.43 -25.10 -14.02
CA PRO A 51 -2.57 -25.97 -13.21
C PRO A 51 -1.07 -25.74 -13.45
N SER A 52 -0.28 -25.71 -12.38
CA SER A 52 1.19 -25.56 -12.40
C SER A 52 1.70 -24.25 -13.02
N HIS A 53 0.83 -23.25 -13.13
CA HIS A 53 1.15 -21.95 -13.71
C HIS A 53 1.57 -20.95 -12.61
N PRO A 54 2.58 -20.08 -12.79
CA PRO A 54 2.99 -19.11 -11.77
C PRO A 54 1.90 -18.08 -11.46
N GLU A 55 1.11 -17.67 -12.46
CA GLU A 55 -0.13 -16.92 -12.28
C GLU A 55 -1.21 -17.86 -11.69
N CYS A 56 -1.13 -18.12 -10.39
CA CYS A 56 -1.96 -19.12 -9.70
C CYS A 56 -3.00 -18.50 -8.75
N VAL A 57 -3.98 -19.30 -8.37
CA VAL A 57 -5.08 -18.90 -7.47
C VAL A 57 -4.58 -18.42 -6.11
N ASP A 58 -3.50 -19.01 -5.60
CA ASP A 58 -3.00 -18.70 -4.27
C ASP A 58 -2.49 -17.25 -4.16
N ARG A 59 -2.13 -16.61 -5.27
CA ARG A 59 -1.74 -15.18 -5.32
C ARG A 59 -2.80 -14.25 -4.72
N VAL A 60 -4.06 -14.35 -5.15
CA VAL A 60 -5.13 -13.51 -4.59
C VAL A 60 -5.53 -13.93 -3.18
N ARG A 61 -5.36 -15.21 -2.83
CA ARG A 61 -5.64 -15.70 -1.48
C ARG A 61 -4.68 -15.11 -0.46
N VAL A 62 -3.37 -15.18 -0.72
CA VAL A 62 -2.36 -14.65 0.21
C VAL A 62 -2.44 -13.13 0.33
N VAL A 63 -2.68 -12.42 -0.79
CA VAL A 63 -2.90 -10.96 -0.78
C VAL A 63 -4.11 -10.59 0.07
N ARG A 64 -5.26 -11.24 -0.17
CA ARG A 64 -6.49 -10.96 0.60
C ARG A 64 -6.30 -11.29 2.08
N GLN A 65 -5.75 -12.47 2.39
CA GLN A 65 -5.52 -12.90 3.78
C GLN A 65 -4.64 -11.90 4.53
N ARG A 66 -3.54 -11.45 3.91
CA ARG A 66 -2.63 -10.50 4.53
C ARG A 66 -3.27 -9.12 4.72
N ILE A 67 -3.95 -8.58 3.70
CA ILE A 67 -4.62 -7.27 3.79
C ILE A 67 -5.70 -7.27 4.88
N VAL A 68 -6.54 -8.30 4.95
CA VAL A 68 -7.61 -8.38 5.96
C VAL A 68 -7.04 -8.57 7.37
N ALA A 69 -5.93 -9.31 7.51
CA ALA A 69 -5.25 -9.48 8.78
C ALA A 69 -4.60 -8.17 9.27
N ASP A 70 -3.89 -7.47 8.39
CA ASP A 70 -3.16 -6.24 8.74
C ASP A 70 -4.10 -5.02 8.89
N PHE A 71 -5.21 -5.00 8.14
CA PHE A 71 -6.16 -3.87 8.08
C PHE A 71 -7.63 -4.34 8.25
N PRO A 72 -8.02 -4.86 9.42
CA PRO A 72 -9.35 -5.45 9.64
C PRO A 72 -10.53 -4.46 9.49
N ALA A 73 -10.25 -3.15 9.50
CA ALA A 73 -11.25 -2.09 9.32
C ALA A 73 -11.38 -1.57 7.88
N ILE A 74 -10.63 -2.14 6.92
CA ILE A 74 -10.70 -1.73 5.51
C ILE A 74 -12.08 -2.07 4.92
N LEU A 75 -12.60 -1.20 4.05
CA LEU A 75 -13.86 -1.47 3.33
C LEU A 75 -13.63 -2.55 2.28
N GLU A 76 -13.99 -3.80 2.60
CA GLU A 76 -13.90 -4.92 1.68
C GLU A 76 -15.14 -4.98 0.77
N VAL A 77 -14.93 -4.97 -0.55
CA VAL A 77 -15.98 -5.12 -1.57
C VAL A 77 -15.78 -6.46 -2.28
N GLN A 78 -16.70 -7.40 -2.07
CA GLN A 78 -16.60 -8.78 -2.56
C GLN A 78 -17.56 -9.12 -3.72
N GLU A 79 -18.72 -8.47 -3.70
CA GLU A 79 -19.77 -8.62 -4.69
C GLU A 79 -19.56 -7.60 -5.80
N ILE A 80 -18.87 -8.04 -6.86
CA ILE A 80 -18.44 -7.19 -7.98
C ILE A 80 -19.18 -7.64 -9.22
N ALA A 81 -19.88 -6.71 -9.87
CA ALA A 81 -20.59 -7.01 -11.10
C ALA A 81 -19.60 -7.34 -12.23
N PRO A 82 -19.85 -8.39 -13.03
CA PRO A 82 -19.05 -8.65 -14.21
C PRO A 82 -19.17 -7.49 -15.19
N ILE A 83 -18.06 -7.11 -15.81
CA ILE A 83 -18.03 -6.04 -16.79
C ILE A 83 -18.92 -6.34 -17.99
N SER A 84 -19.61 -5.33 -18.51
CA SER A 84 -20.41 -5.45 -19.71
C SER A 84 -19.54 -5.46 -20.97
N ARG A 85 -20.03 -6.10 -22.05
CA ARG A 85 -19.38 -6.06 -23.36
C ARG A 85 -19.11 -4.63 -23.83
N GLN A 86 -20.04 -3.70 -23.61
CA GLN A 86 -19.88 -2.30 -24.00
C GLN A 86 -18.66 -1.64 -23.33
N ARG A 87 -18.41 -1.94 -22.04
CA ARG A 87 -17.25 -1.40 -21.31
C ARG A 87 -15.95 -2.07 -21.77
N LEU A 88 -15.94 -3.37 -22.08
CA LEU A 88 -14.78 -4.04 -22.70
C LEU A 88 -14.36 -3.37 -24.02
N LEU A 89 -15.34 -2.96 -24.83
CA LEU A 89 -15.13 -2.31 -26.13
C LEU A 89 -14.57 -0.88 -26.05
N LEU A 90 -14.53 -0.27 -24.86
CA LEU A 90 -13.88 1.03 -24.69
C LEU A 90 -12.37 0.91 -24.97
N PHE A 91 -11.77 -0.22 -24.58
CA PHE A 91 -10.35 -0.51 -24.79
C PHE A 91 -10.12 -1.44 -25.97
N HIS A 92 -10.76 -2.62 -25.96
CA HIS A 92 -10.50 -3.67 -26.92
C HIS A 92 -11.36 -3.56 -28.18
N THR A 93 -10.82 -4.06 -29.29
CA THR A 93 -11.55 -4.19 -30.54
C THR A 93 -12.68 -5.22 -30.42
N PRO A 94 -13.78 -5.07 -31.18
CA PRO A 94 -14.84 -6.08 -31.24
C PRO A 94 -14.33 -7.48 -31.53
N LYS A 95 -13.37 -7.60 -32.47
CA LYS A 95 -12.75 -8.87 -32.84
C LYS A 95 -12.07 -9.58 -31.66
N HIS A 96 -11.36 -8.84 -30.81
CA HIS A 96 -10.71 -9.40 -29.62
C HIS A 96 -11.73 -9.88 -28.61
N VAL A 97 -12.70 -9.03 -28.27
CA VAL A 97 -13.75 -9.37 -27.29
C VAL A 97 -14.51 -10.62 -27.74
N ASP A 98 -14.92 -10.67 -29.00
CA ASP A 98 -15.66 -11.81 -29.55
C ASP A 98 -14.78 -13.08 -29.60
N ALA A 99 -13.49 -12.96 -29.93
CA ALA A 99 -12.57 -14.10 -29.92
C ALA A 99 -12.41 -14.72 -28.53
N ILE A 100 -12.18 -13.90 -27.49
CA ILE A 100 -12.05 -14.37 -26.11
C ILE A 100 -13.38 -14.96 -25.61
N SER A 101 -14.52 -14.32 -25.88
CA SER A 101 -15.85 -14.85 -25.52
C SER A 101 -16.15 -16.20 -26.19
N ASN A 102 -15.73 -16.40 -27.44
CA ASN A 102 -15.87 -17.68 -28.13
C ASN A 102 -15.00 -18.77 -27.48
N ILE A 103 -13.79 -18.44 -27.03
CA ILE A 103 -12.93 -19.38 -26.30
C ILE A 103 -13.58 -19.76 -24.96
N PHE A 104 -14.09 -18.80 -24.20
CA PHE A 104 -14.81 -19.09 -22.96
C PHE A 104 -15.98 -20.06 -23.18
N THR A 105 -16.79 -19.79 -24.20
CA THR A 105 -17.92 -20.66 -24.58
C THR A 105 -17.43 -22.06 -24.95
N SER A 106 -16.37 -22.16 -25.76
CA SER A 106 -15.80 -23.45 -26.18
C SER A 106 -15.27 -24.27 -25.00
N VAL A 107 -14.57 -23.62 -24.06
CA VAL A 107 -14.03 -24.27 -22.86
C VAL A 107 -15.15 -24.76 -21.94
N LYS A 108 -16.20 -23.95 -21.72
CA LYS A 108 -17.39 -24.34 -20.96
C LYS A 108 -18.09 -25.55 -21.59
N SER A 109 -18.41 -25.48 -22.88
CA SER A 109 -19.07 -26.60 -23.59
C SER A 109 -18.22 -27.87 -23.63
N ALA A 110 -16.89 -27.76 -23.73
CA ALA A 110 -15.99 -28.91 -23.68
C ALA A 110 -15.96 -29.55 -22.28
N SER A 111 -16.08 -28.75 -21.22
CA SER A 111 -16.13 -29.23 -19.84
C SER A 111 -17.44 -30.00 -19.56
N GLU A 112 -18.57 -29.49 -20.02
CA GLU A 112 -19.89 -30.12 -19.84
C GLU A 112 -20.01 -31.48 -20.54
N ASN A 113 -19.35 -31.63 -21.69
CA ASN A 113 -19.36 -32.87 -22.49
C ASN A 113 -18.33 -33.92 -22.05
N SER A 114 -17.44 -33.58 -21.10
CA SER A 114 -16.39 -34.50 -20.64
C SER A 114 -16.88 -35.40 -19.50
N ARG A 115 -16.90 -36.72 -19.70
CA ARG A 115 -17.21 -37.72 -18.65
C ARG A 115 -16.12 -37.87 -17.58
N LYS A 116 -14.97 -37.20 -17.72
CA LYS A 116 -13.84 -37.29 -16.78
C LYS A 116 -13.93 -36.14 -15.77
N LYS A 117 -14.10 -36.48 -14.48
CA LYS A 117 -14.28 -35.55 -13.35
C LYS A 117 -13.02 -34.79 -12.91
N ASN A 118 -11.83 -35.13 -13.40
CA ASN A 118 -10.58 -34.57 -12.88
C ASN A 118 -9.75 -33.95 -14.01
N GLY A 119 -9.64 -32.61 -14.00
CA GLY A 119 -8.86 -31.79 -14.93
C GLY A 119 -9.74 -31.06 -15.93
N GLY A 120 -10.26 -29.89 -15.56
CA GLY A 120 -10.95 -29.01 -16.52
C GLY A 120 -10.03 -28.72 -17.72
N LYS A 121 -10.56 -28.83 -18.93
CA LYS A 121 -9.77 -28.62 -20.15
C LYS A 121 -9.29 -27.16 -20.18
N VAL A 122 -7.98 -26.96 -20.29
CA VAL A 122 -7.36 -25.64 -20.48
C VAL A 122 -7.20 -25.39 -21.98
N HIS A 123 -7.48 -24.16 -22.42
CA HIS A 123 -7.20 -23.68 -23.77
C HIS A 123 -6.04 -22.68 -23.74
N HIS A 124 -4.94 -23.00 -24.41
CA HIS A 124 -3.80 -22.09 -24.53
C HIS A 124 -4.03 -21.12 -25.68
N ILE A 125 -3.98 -19.81 -25.39
CA ILE A 125 -4.01 -18.73 -26.39
C ILE A 125 -2.63 -18.58 -27.02
N ASP A 126 -1.59 -18.60 -26.18
CA ASP A 126 -0.18 -18.64 -26.56
C ASP A 126 0.60 -19.51 -25.56
N GLU A 127 1.93 -19.35 -25.50
CA GLU A 127 2.82 -20.18 -24.67
C GLU A 127 2.53 -20.06 -23.17
N ASP A 128 2.06 -18.89 -22.73
CA ASP A 128 1.99 -18.53 -21.31
C ASP A 128 0.58 -18.08 -20.89
N THR A 129 -0.30 -17.75 -21.84
CA THR A 129 -1.66 -17.30 -21.58
C THR A 129 -2.67 -18.40 -21.89
N ALA A 130 -3.47 -18.76 -20.90
CA ALA A 130 -4.43 -19.84 -21.04
C ALA A 130 -5.78 -19.53 -20.39
N ILE A 131 -6.82 -20.27 -20.80
CA ILE A 131 -8.18 -20.12 -20.32
C ILE A 131 -8.69 -21.47 -19.80
N ALA A 132 -9.18 -21.48 -18.56
CA ALA A 132 -9.97 -22.54 -17.95
C ALA A 132 -11.44 -22.12 -17.76
N VAL A 133 -12.30 -23.06 -17.36
CA VAL A 133 -13.76 -22.90 -17.23
C VAL A 133 -14.18 -21.69 -16.38
N GLY A 134 -13.50 -21.43 -15.26
CA GLY A 134 -13.82 -20.29 -14.39
C GLY A 134 -13.21 -18.95 -14.83
N SER A 135 -12.42 -18.92 -15.91
CA SER A 135 -11.72 -17.70 -16.34
C SER A 135 -12.66 -16.61 -16.86
N GLU A 136 -13.83 -16.98 -17.41
CA GLU A 136 -14.79 -15.98 -17.88
C GLU A 136 -15.31 -15.13 -16.72
N ALA A 137 -15.78 -15.77 -15.66
CA ALA A 137 -16.26 -15.07 -14.48
C ALA A 137 -15.13 -14.24 -13.86
N ALA A 138 -13.94 -14.85 -13.69
CA ALA A 138 -12.77 -14.17 -13.15
C ALA A 138 -12.37 -12.92 -13.96
N ALA A 139 -12.20 -13.03 -15.27
CA ALA A 139 -11.75 -11.94 -16.13
C ALA A 139 -12.77 -10.80 -16.23
N LEU A 140 -14.07 -11.14 -16.31
CA LEU A 140 -15.12 -10.13 -16.34
C LEU A 140 -15.26 -9.42 -14.99
N THR A 141 -15.11 -10.14 -13.89
CA THR A 141 -15.11 -9.56 -12.54
C THR A 141 -13.86 -8.72 -12.28
N ALA A 142 -12.68 -9.15 -12.73
CA ALA A 142 -11.44 -8.39 -12.59
C ALA A 142 -11.54 -7.03 -13.28
N ALA A 143 -11.94 -6.99 -14.55
CA ALA A 143 -12.16 -5.74 -15.26
C ALA A 143 -13.33 -4.92 -14.68
N GLY A 144 -14.40 -5.59 -14.21
CA GLY A 144 -15.57 -4.95 -13.59
C GLY A 144 -15.22 -4.21 -12.29
N SER A 145 -14.34 -4.80 -11.48
CA SER A 145 -13.86 -4.23 -10.21
C SER A 145 -13.26 -2.84 -10.39
N VAL A 146 -12.55 -2.62 -11.50
CA VAL A 146 -11.91 -1.33 -11.78
C VAL A 146 -12.95 -0.26 -12.07
N CYS A 147 -13.98 -0.57 -12.86
CA CYS A 147 -15.09 0.35 -13.11
C CYS A 147 -15.87 0.67 -11.82
N GLU A 148 -16.14 -0.32 -10.98
CA GLU A 148 -16.85 -0.11 -9.71
C GLU A 148 -16.01 0.68 -8.70
N ALA A 149 -14.71 0.42 -8.62
CA ALA A 149 -13.78 1.19 -7.79
C ALA A 149 -13.73 2.64 -8.24
N ILE A 150 -13.69 2.89 -9.55
CA ILE A 150 -13.79 4.24 -10.13
C ILE A 150 -15.11 4.89 -9.76
N ASP A 151 -16.25 4.21 -9.95
CA ASP A 151 -17.56 4.75 -9.60
C ASP A 151 -17.60 5.11 -8.10
N LEU A 152 -17.07 4.26 -7.22
CA LEU A 152 -17.00 4.50 -5.78
C LEU A 152 -16.16 5.74 -5.42
N VAL A 153 -14.98 5.89 -6.03
CA VAL A 153 -14.10 7.06 -5.84
C VAL A 153 -14.72 8.34 -6.41
N MET A 154 -15.51 8.24 -7.48
CA MET A 154 -16.15 9.38 -8.13
C MET A 154 -17.46 9.84 -7.46
N ARG A 155 -18.17 8.98 -6.70
CA ARG A 155 -19.49 9.29 -6.11
C ARG A 155 -19.53 10.60 -5.31
N TYR A 156 -18.47 10.98 -4.62
CA TYR A 156 -18.47 12.17 -3.75
C TYR A 156 -18.28 13.51 -4.49
N THR A 157 -18.04 13.52 -5.81
CA THR A 157 -17.96 14.79 -6.56
C THR A 157 -19.32 15.39 -6.90
N ASN A 158 -20.41 14.62 -6.76
CA ASN A 158 -21.74 15.00 -7.24
C ASN A 158 -22.68 15.47 -6.13
N GLU A 159 -22.42 15.11 -4.87
CA GLU A 159 -23.15 15.64 -3.73
C GLU A 159 -22.48 16.96 -3.33
N GLU A 160 -22.85 18.04 -4.02
CA GLU A 160 -22.70 19.38 -3.46
C GLU A 160 -23.30 19.39 -2.05
N ASN A 161 -22.64 20.13 -1.16
CA ASN A 161 -23.05 20.52 0.19
C ASN A 161 -24.47 21.13 0.27
N ASP A 162 -25.50 20.38 -0.10
CA ASP A 162 -26.83 20.59 0.43
C ASP A 162 -26.80 20.00 1.84
N GLY A 163 -26.53 20.85 2.83
CA GLY A 163 -26.50 20.49 4.24
C GLY A 163 -27.85 20.03 4.82
N SER A 164 -28.70 19.36 4.04
CA SER A 164 -30.05 18.89 4.40
C SER A 164 -30.17 17.39 4.64
N SER A 165 -29.15 16.57 4.38
CA SER A 165 -29.21 15.13 4.69
C SER A 165 -28.71 14.83 6.10
N GLU A 166 -29.65 14.69 7.05
CA GLU A 166 -29.42 14.14 8.41
C GLU A 166 -29.03 12.64 8.41
N ASN A 167 -28.97 11.99 7.25
CA ASN A 167 -28.41 10.65 7.12
C ASN A 167 -26.90 10.78 6.91
N SER A 168 -26.12 10.39 7.93
CA SER A 168 -24.65 10.39 8.01
C SER A 168 -23.94 10.54 6.65
N PRO A 169 -23.11 11.59 6.43
CA PRO A 169 -22.38 11.74 5.17
C PRO A 169 -21.54 10.48 4.95
N MET A 170 -21.84 9.74 3.89
CA MET A 170 -21.06 8.55 3.55
C MET A 170 -19.60 9.01 3.41
N MET A 171 -18.72 8.40 4.22
CA MET A 171 -17.31 8.76 4.24
C MET A 171 -16.73 8.67 2.83
N ARG A 172 -16.21 9.79 2.31
CA ARG A 172 -15.64 9.87 0.97
C ARG A 172 -14.53 8.83 0.81
N ILE A 173 -14.72 7.87 -0.09
CA ILE A 173 -13.64 7.00 -0.55
C ILE A 173 -12.77 7.80 -1.51
N THR A 174 -11.47 7.91 -1.20
CA THR A 174 -10.51 8.66 -2.02
C THR A 174 -9.76 7.73 -2.95
N ASN A 175 -9.51 6.50 -2.50
CA ASN A 175 -8.76 5.54 -3.30
C ASN A 175 -9.23 4.11 -3.08
N ALA A 176 -8.82 3.21 -3.98
CA ALA A 176 -9.13 1.80 -3.90
C ALA A 176 -8.00 0.93 -4.45
N PHE A 177 -7.91 -0.30 -3.94
CA PHE A 177 -7.09 -1.37 -4.49
C PHE A 177 -7.96 -2.54 -4.96
N CYS A 178 -7.79 -2.96 -6.21
CA CYS A 178 -8.43 -4.12 -6.81
C CYS A 178 -7.46 -5.30 -6.78
N GLY A 179 -7.53 -6.14 -5.74
CA GLY A 179 -6.78 -7.39 -5.62
C GLY A 179 -7.43 -8.51 -6.42
N VAL A 180 -7.45 -8.36 -7.74
CA VAL A 180 -8.18 -9.23 -8.68
C VAL A 180 -7.25 -10.01 -9.60
N ARG A 181 -7.79 -11.06 -10.24
CA ARG A 181 -7.11 -11.90 -11.24
C ARG A 181 -8.11 -12.38 -12.30
N PRO A 182 -7.70 -12.59 -13.56
CA PRO A 182 -6.35 -12.42 -14.14
C PRO A 182 -5.87 -10.96 -14.25
N PRO A 183 -4.55 -10.73 -14.44
CA PRO A 183 -3.97 -9.40 -14.70
C PRO A 183 -4.37 -8.86 -16.08
N GLY A 184 -3.94 -7.63 -16.41
CA GLY A 184 -4.38 -6.93 -17.62
C GLY A 184 -3.34 -6.17 -18.45
N HIS A 185 -2.25 -5.66 -17.88
CA HIS A 185 -1.42 -4.66 -18.57
C HIS A 185 -0.75 -5.10 -19.90
N HIS A 186 -0.61 -6.42 -20.14
CA HIS A 186 -0.11 -6.97 -21.41
C HIS A 186 -1.18 -7.13 -22.50
N ALA A 187 -2.47 -7.14 -22.14
CA ALA A 187 -3.54 -7.32 -23.11
C ALA A 187 -3.63 -6.08 -24.01
N GLU A 188 -3.27 -6.24 -25.28
CA GLU A 188 -3.38 -5.21 -26.31
C GLU A 188 -4.84 -5.05 -26.77
N PRO A 189 -5.17 -3.96 -27.49
CA PRO A 189 -6.53 -3.76 -28.02
C PRO A 189 -7.06 -4.92 -28.87
N HIS A 190 -6.16 -5.71 -29.47
CA HIS A 190 -6.50 -6.77 -30.41
C HIS A 190 -5.88 -8.14 -30.09
N ARG A 191 -5.26 -8.29 -28.91
CA ARG A 191 -4.50 -9.50 -28.55
C ARG A 191 -4.43 -9.72 -27.02
N ALA A 192 -4.68 -10.95 -26.58
CA ALA A 192 -4.35 -11.44 -25.24
C ALA A 192 -2.94 -12.04 -25.26
N MET A 193 -2.16 -11.82 -24.20
CA MET A 193 -0.78 -12.31 -24.02
C MET A 193 -0.29 -12.03 -22.60
N GLY A 194 0.81 -12.67 -22.16
CA GLY A 194 1.44 -12.40 -20.87
C GLY A 194 0.45 -12.56 -19.71
N PHE A 195 -0.31 -13.66 -19.71
CA PHE A 195 -1.39 -13.96 -18.75
C PHE A 195 -2.64 -13.08 -18.85
N CYS A 196 -2.60 -12.00 -19.62
CA CYS A 196 -3.63 -10.97 -19.64
C CYS A 196 -4.67 -11.24 -20.75
N LEU A 197 -5.94 -11.36 -20.36
CA LEU A 197 -7.07 -11.55 -21.30
C LEU A 197 -7.70 -10.22 -21.72
N PHE A 198 -7.88 -9.32 -20.75
CA PHE A 198 -8.41 -7.97 -20.93
C PHE A 198 -7.57 -6.99 -20.11
N ASN A 199 -7.42 -5.76 -20.60
CA ASN A 199 -6.61 -4.75 -19.95
C ASN A 199 -7.42 -4.00 -18.89
N ASN A 200 -7.39 -4.49 -17.65
CA ASN A 200 -8.19 -3.98 -16.53
C ASN A 200 -8.00 -2.46 -16.34
N VAL A 201 -6.75 -1.99 -16.24
CA VAL A 201 -6.41 -0.58 -16.02
C VAL A 201 -6.72 0.28 -17.25
N GLY A 202 -6.40 -0.21 -18.45
CA GLY A 202 -6.70 0.47 -19.70
C GLY A 202 -8.20 0.66 -19.93
N ILE A 203 -9.02 -0.35 -19.63
CA ILE A 203 -10.48 -0.23 -19.60
C ILE A 203 -10.91 0.84 -18.60
N GLY A 204 -10.33 0.86 -17.39
CA GLY A 204 -10.59 1.88 -16.38
C GLY A 204 -10.32 3.30 -16.88
N ALA A 205 -9.19 3.52 -17.57
CA ALA A 205 -8.84 4.82 -18.13
C ALA A 205 -9.84 5.27 -19.21
N CYS A 206 -10.21 4.39 -20.14
CA CYS A 206 -11.22 4.71 -21.15
C CYS A 206 -12.61 4.92 -20.52
N TYR A 207 -12.94 4.17 -19.47
CA TYR A 207 -14.19 4.32 -18.71
C TYR A 207 -14.27 5.70 -18.04
N LEU A 208 -13.21 6.15 -17.37
CA LEU A 208 -13.14 7.48 -16.76
C LEU A 208 -13.43 8.60 -17.78
N LEU A 209 -12.73 8.56 -18.92
CA LEU A 209 -12.85 9.59 -19.96
C LEU A 209 -14.22 9.59 -20.64
N ASN A 210 -14.87 8.43 -20.75
CA ASN A 210 -16.18 8.30 -21.38
C ASN A 210 -17.35 8.58 -20.43
N THR A 211 -17.21 8.21 -19.15
CA THR A 211 -18.30 8.28 -18.16
C THR A 211 -18.28 9.56 -17.34
N PHE A 212 -17.09 10.13 -17.10
CA PHE A 212 -16.93 11.37 -16.33
C PHE A 212 -16.24 12.48 -17.13
N PRO A 213 -16.63 12.73 -18.40
CA PRO A 213 -15.91 13.64 -19.27
C PRO A 213 -15.89 15.07 -18.73
N ASP A 214 -16.87 15.49 -17.93
CA ASP A 214 -16.95 16.85 -17.39
C ASP A 214 -15.96 17.11 -16.24
N VAL A 215 -15.59 16.06 -15.49
CA VAL A 215 -14.74 16.14 -14.29
C VAL A 215 -13.32 15.64 -14.59
N ILE A 216 -13.18 14.60 -15.41
CA ILE A 216 -11.92 13.94 -15.69
C ILE A 216 -11.48 14.28 -17.11
N LYS A 217 -10.45 15.13 -17.24
CA LYS A 217 -9.87 15.55 -18.51
C LYS A 217 -8.50 14.94 -18.76
N ARG A 218 -7.77 14.52 -17.73
CA ARG A 218 -6.42 13.93 -17.81
C ARG A 218 -6.30 12.74 -16.86
N VAL A 219 -5.95 11.58 -17.38
CA VAL A 219 -5.70 10.36 -16.59
C VAL A 219 -4.21 10.03 -16.65
N SER A 220 -3.57 9.77 -15.51
CA SER A 220 -2.20 9.23 -15.47
C SER A 220 -2.26 7.78 -15.04
N ILE A 221 -1.68 6.88 -15.84
CA ILE A 221 -1.48 5.47 -15.53
C ILE A 221 -0.01 5.30 -15.15
N VAL A 222 0.24 4.84 -13.93
CA VAL A 222 1.58 4.49 -13.43
C VAL A 222 1.67 2.98 -13.30
N ASP A 223 2.58 2.39 -14.05
CA ASP A 223 2.79 0.95 -14.15
C ASP A 223 4.17 0.62 -13.58
N PHE A 224 4.19 -0.06 -12.43
CA PHE A 224 5.41 -0.49 -11.76
C PHE A 224 5.55 -2.01 -11.69
N ASP A 225 4.73 -2.74 -12.46
CA ASP A 225 5.03 -4.13 -12.78
C ASP A 225 6.41 -4.22 -13.46
N VAL A 226 7.15 -5.28 -13.17
CA VAL A 226 8.52 -5.43 -13.68
C VAL A 226 8.55 -5.58 -15.20
N HIS A 227 7.46 -6.06 -15.79
CA HIS A 227 7.31 -6.18 -17.23
C HIS A 227 6.71 -4.90 -17.81
N HIS A 228 7.15 -4.54 -19.03
CA HIS A 228 6.53 -3.40 -19.72
C HIS A 228 5.07 -3.74 -20.08
N GLY A 229 4.13 -2.91 -19.62
CA GLY A 229 2.70 -2.98 -19.97
C GLY A 229 2.41 -2.56 -21.41
N ASN A 230 2.92 -3.35 -22.37
CA ASN A 230 2.80 -3.12 -23.81
C ASN A 230 1.33 -2.98 -24.26
N GLY A 231 0.40 -3.68 -23.61
CA GLY A 231 -1.02 -3.58 -23.90
C GLY A 231 -1.56 -2.18 -23.67
N THR A 232 -1.25 -1.64 -22.49
CA THR A 232 -1.63 -0.28 -22.09
C THR A 232 -0.98 0.75 -23.02
N GLN A 233 0.32 0.62 -23.30
CA GLN A 233 1.02 1.52 -24.23
C GLN A 233 0.41 1.47 -25.64
N ALA A 234 0.11 0.29 -26.18
CA ALA A 234 -0.39 0.12 -27.54
C ALA A 234 -1.69 0.89 -27.80
N LYS A 235 -2.54 1.05 -26.77
CA LYS A 235 -3.75 1.87 -26.85
C LYS A 235 -3.44 3.37 -26.77
N PHE A 236 -2.71 3.78 -25.72
CA PHE A 236 -2.60 5.20 -25.37
C PHE A 236 -1.47 5.94 -26.10
N ALA A 237 -0.62 5.22 -26.84
CA ALA A 237 0.33 5.82 -27.75
C ALA A 237 -0.31 6.39 -29.03
N SER A 238 -1.60 6.10 -29.29
CA SER A 238 -2.32 6.51 -30.51
C SER A 238 -2.74 7.98 -30.52
N GLU A 239 -3.21 8.45 -31.67
CA GLU A 239 -3.74 9.81 -31.85
C GLU A 239 -4.99 10.10 -31.01
N ASP A 240 -5.77 9.07 -30.67
CA ASP A 240 -7.09 9.21 -30.05
C ASP A 240 -7.04 9.56 -28.56
N TYR A 241 -5.88 9.40 -27.91
CA TYR A 241 -5.75 9.52 -26.45
C TYR A 241 -4.66 10.50 -26.00
N PRO A 242 -4.71 11.79 -26.42
CA PRO A 242 -3.77 12.81 -25.94
C PRO A 242 -3.89 13.08 -24.43
N ASN A 243 -5.01 12.68 -23.84
CA ASN A 243 -5.41 12.91 -22.46
C ASN A 243 -5.19 11.71 -21.53
N VAL A 244 -4.37 10.74 -21.94
CA VAL A 244 -3.86 9.69 -21.06
C VAL A 244 -2.35 9.74 -21.05
N GLN A 245 -1.75 9.97 -19.89
CA GLN A 245 -0.31 9.76 -19.67
C GLN A 245 -0.09 8.33 -19.22
N TYR A 246 0.82 7.60 -19.87
CA TYR A 246 1.26 6.28 -19.43
C TYR A 246 2.74 6.36 -19.03
N ILE A 247 3.04 5.89 -17.82
CA ILE A 247 4.40 5.81 -17.29
C ILE A 247 4.65 4.37 -16.88
N SER A 248 5.75 3.77 -17.36
CA SER A 248 6.15 2.42 -16.98
C SER A 248 7.58 2.39 -16.46
N THR A 249 7.79 1.81 -15.28
CA THR A 249 9.12 1.40 -14.79
C THR A 249 9.24 -0.11 -14.93
N HIS A 250 10.11 -0.59 -15.79
CA HIS A 250 10.20 -2.02 -16.10
C HIS A 250 11.65 -2.45 -16.32
N GLN A 251 11.92 -3.75 -16.17
CA GLN A 251 13.21 -4.32 -16.50
C GLN A 251 13.43 -4.31 -18.02
N ALA A 252 14.61 -3.89 -18.48
CA ALA A 252 15.00 -3.98 -19.88
C ALA A 252 16.51 -4.23 -20.06
N PRO A 253 16.90 -5.01 -21.09
CA PRO A 253 16.05 -5.78 -22.00
C PRO A 253 15.40 -6.97 -21.28
N PHE A 254 14.08 -7.14 -21.43
CA PHE A 254 13.31 -8.23 -20.81
C PHE A 254 12.00 -8.47 -21.58
N TYR A 255 11.21 -9.49 -21.23
CA TYR A 255 9.87 -9.66 -21.79
C TYR A 255 9.02 -8.39 -21.52
N PRO A 256 8.23 -7.90 -22.48
CA PRO A 256 7.92 -8.42 -23.83
C PRO A 256 8.81 -7.86 -24.95
N HIS A 257 10.03 -7.40 -24.63
CA HIS A 257 11.01 -6.81 -25.55
C HIS A 257 10.55 -5.51 -26.24
N THR A 258 9.71 -4.74 -25.56
CA THR A 258 9.26 -3.39 -25.95
C THR A 258 9.48 -2.42 -24.78
N GLY A 259 9.02 -1.17 -24.88
CA GLY A 259 9.16 -0.20 -23.78
C GLY A 259 10.47 0.60 -23.87
N SER A 260 10.98 0.83 -25.08
CA SER A 260 12.16 1.67 -25.25
C SER A 260 11.93 3.09 -24.72
N VAL A 261 12.97 3.71 -24.18
CA VAL A 261 12.96 5.14 -23.76
C VAL A 261 12.62 6.09 -24.92
N HIS A 262 12.75 5.62 -26.16
CA HIS A 262 12.42 6.38 -27.38
C HIS A 262 10.97 6.24 -27.82
N GLU A 263 10.21 5.31 -27.24
CA GLU A 263 8.77 5.16 -27.49
C GLU A 263 8.02 6.21 -26.65
N ARG A 264 7.59 7.30 -27.30
CA ARG A 264 7.00 8.47 -26.62
C ARG A 264 5.51 8.66 -26.91
N GLY A 265 4.92 7.83 -27.78
CA GLY A 265 3.56 8.01 -28.29
C GLY A 265 3.43 9.25 -29.17
N VAL A 266 2.30 9.38 -29.87
CA VAL A 266 2.07 10.50 -30.79
C VAL A 266 2.05 11.85 -30.07
N HIS A 267 1.55 11.87 -28.84
CA HIS A 267 1.39 13.10 -28.04
C HIS A 267 2.50 13.32 -27.01
N SER A 268 3.62 12.59 -27.10
CA SER A 268 4.68 12.59 -26.07
C SER A 268 4.17 12.24 -24.65
N ASN A 269 3.08 11.49 -24.58
CA ASN A 269 2.34 11.09 -23.39
C ASN A 269 2.77 9.71 -22.83
N ILE A 270 3.71 9.04 -23.51
CA ILE A 270 4.32 7.80 -23.06
C ILE A 270 5.70 8.08 -22.44
N MET A 271 5.92 7.57 -21.23
CA MET A 271 7.20 7.62 -20.55
C MET A 271 7.61 6.21 -20.12
N ASN A 272 8.53 5.63 -20.86
CA ASN A 272 9.20 4.41 -20.46
C ASN A 272 10.47 4.71 -19.66
N VAL A 273 10.60 4.00 -18.54
CA VAL A 273 11.71 4.09 -17.61
C VAL A 273 12.37 2.72 -17.51
N PRO A 274 13.11 2.28 -18.55
CA PRO A 274 13.77 0.98 -18.54
C PRO A 274 14.85 0.95 -17.46
N LEU A 275 14.85 -0.12 -16.68
CA LEU A 275 15.78 -0.40 -15.58
C LEU A 275 16.57 -1.67 -15.89
N ARG A 276 17.85 -1.67 -15.52
CA ARG A 276 18.68 -2.87 -15.73
C ARG A 276 18.31 -3.94 -14.69
N ALA A 277 18.45 -5.21 -15.04
CA ALA A 277 18.44 -6.31 -14.09
C ALA A 277 19.30 -5.95 -12.86
N ARG A 278 18.83 -6.35 -11.67
CA ARG A 278 19.44 -6.10 -10.36
C ARG A 278 19.47 -4.65 -9.92
N THR A 279 18.71 -3.76 -10.56
CA THR A 279 18.43 -2.43 -10.00
C THR A 279 17.68 -2.63 -8.67
N GLY A 280 18.29 -2.19 -7.57
CA GLY A 280 17.67 -2.20 -6.24
C GLY A 280 17.10 -0.84 -5.82
N SER A 281 16.63 -0.79 -4.58
CA SER A 281 15.88 0.32 -3.98
C SER A 281 16.44 1.71 -4.28
N THR A 282 17.72 1.98 -3.99
CA THR A 282 18.31 3.32 -4.17
C THR A 282 18.24 3.82 -5.62
N ALA A 283 18.58 2.96 -6.58
CA ALA A 283 18.59 3.34 -7.99
C ALA A 283 17.15 3.44 -8.54
N PHE A 284 16.25 2.58 -8.09
CA PHE A 284 14.83 2.65 -8.42
C PHE A 284 14.20 3.96 -7.91
N ARG A 285 14.34 4.27 -6.61
CA ARG A 285 13.79 5.50 -6.02
C ARG A 285 14.36 6.75 -6.69
N SER A 286 15.66 6.78 -6.95
CA SER A 286 16.29 7.89 -7.68
C SER A 286 15.71 8.05 -9.10
N ALA A 287 15.49 6.95 -9.83
CA ALA A 287 14.83 6.98 -11.14
C ALA A 287 13.38 7.49 -11.05
N PHE A 288 12.65 7.09 -10.01
CA PHE A 288 11.27 7.49 -9.77
C PHE A 288 11.18 8.99 -9.44
N GLU A 289 11.99 9.47 -8.50
CA GLU A 289 12.06 10.89 -8.08
C GLU A 289 12.51 11.82 -9.20
N SER A 290 13.50 11.41 -10.00
CA SER A 290 14.09 12.28 -11.03
C SER A 290 13.33 12.28 -12.35
N ARG A 291 12.49 11.27 -12.62
CA ARG A 291 11.81 11.10 -13.92
C ARG A 291 10.29 10.98 -13.78
N VAL A 292 9.81 10.03 -12.98
CA VAL A 292 8.38 9.73 -12.85
C VAL A 292 7.63 10.89 -12.17
N LEU A 293 8.06 11.31 -10.98
CA LEU A 293 7.37 12.37 -10.23
C LEU A 293 7.31 13.71 -10.96
N PRO A 294 8.40 14.20 -11.60
CA PRO A 294 8.35 15.41 -12.40
C PRO A 294 7.37 15.29 -13.58
N ALA A 295 7.33 14.14 -14.25
CA ALA A 295 6.43 13.92 -15.38
C ALA A 295 4.96 13.93 -14.95
N MET A 296 4.61 13.29 -13.82
CA MET A 296 3.25 13.31 -13.31
C MET A 296 2.85 14.72 -12.83
N HIS A 297 3.73 15.44 -12.13
CA HIS A 297 3.46 16.80 -11.70
C HIS A 297 3.31 17.79 -12.87
N ALA A 298 4.07 17.60 -13.96
CA ALA A 298 3.93 18.41 -15.17
C ALA A 298 2.59 18.12 -15.88
N TYR A 299 2.16 16.86 -15.89
CA TYR A 299 0.91 16.43 -16.51
C TYR A 299 -0.35 16.85 -15.75
N LYS A 300 -0.26 16.98 -14.41
CA LYS A 300 -1.35 17.39 -13.52
C LYS A 300 -2.60 16.52 -13.71
N PRO A 301 -2.54 15.21 -13.42
CA PRO A 301 -3.67 14.32 -13.65
C PRO A 301 -4.89 14.73 -12.82
N ASP A 302 -6.08 14.51 -13.37
CA ASP A 302 -7.35 14.63 -12.63
C ASP A 302 -7.71 13.29 -11.95
N PHE A 303 -7.11 12.18 -12.39
CA PHE A 303 -7.24 10.84 -11.80
C PHE A 303 -5.95 10.05 -12.01
N VAL A 304 -5.54 9.25 -11.02
CA VAL A 304 -4.40 8.34 -11.17
C VAL A 304 -4.86 6.88 -11.12
N LEU A 305 -4.43 6.10 -12.10
CA LEU A 305 -4.56 4.65 -12.12
C LEU A 305 -3.19 4.01 -11.92
N ILE A 306 -3.15 2.88 -11.22
CA ILE A 306 -1.91 2.14 -10.96
C ILE A 306 -2.05 0.71 -11.46
N SER A 307 -1.15 0.28 -12.35
CA SER A 307 -0.89 -1.13 -12.65
C SER A 307 0.14 -1.63 -11.63
N ALA A 308 -0.34 -2.31 -10.59
CA ALA A 308 0.43 -2.67 -9.41
C ALA A 308 0.89 -4.13 -9.49
N GLY A 309 2.01 -4.35 -10.19
CA GLY A 309 2.75 -5.60 -10.17
C GLY A 309 3.81 -5.62 -9.05
N PHE A 310 3.93 -6.75 -8.37
CA PHE A 310 4.88 -6.94 -7.25
C PHE A 310 6.02 -7.90 -7.61
N ASP A 311 6.25 -8.12 -8.90
CA ASP A 311 7.27 -9.02 -9.47
C ASP A 311 8.65 -8.37 -9.67
N ALA A 312 8.78 -7.08 -9.41
CA ALA A 312 10.09 -6.43 -9.26
C ALA A 312 10.76 -6.71 -7.91
N HIS A 313 10.10 -7.47 -7.02
CA HIS A 313 10.62 -7.84 -5.71
C HIS A 313 11.82 -8.79 -5.85
N VAL A 314 12.82 -8.63 -4.99
CA VAL A 314 14.08 -9.40 -5.02
C VAL A 314 13.91 -10.93 -4.91
N GLN A 315 12.76 -11.37 -4.40
CA GLN A 315 12.43 -12.80 -4.26
C GLN A 315 11.58 -13.34 -5.41
N ASP A 316 11.12 -12.50 -6.34
CA ASP A 316 10.28 -12.95 -7.43
C ASP A 316 11.04 -13.87 -8.38
N PRO A 317 10.47 -15.04 -8.76
CA PRO A 317 11.16 -15.98 -9.65
C PRO A 317 11.18 -15.55 -11.12
N LEU A 318 10.35 -14.58 -11.53
CA LEU A 318 10.15 -14.24 -12.94
C LEU A 318 10.92 -13.00 -13.41
N ALA A 319 11.62 -12.28 -12.54
CA ALA A 319 12.43 -11.13 -12.93
C ALA A 319 13.68 -10.97 -12.07
N GLU A 320 14.48 -9.94 -12.36
CA GLU A 320 15.79 -9.74 -11.73
C GLU A 320 15.94 -8.39 -11.04
N LEU A 321 14.90 -7.53 -11.00
CA LEU A 321 14.95 -6.34 -10.15
C LEU A 321 15.02 -6.74 -8.68
N ALA A 322 15.59 -5.87 -7.86
CA ALA A 322 15.88 -6.16 -6.46
C ALA A 322 15.17 -5.15 -5.54
N LEU A 323 13.86 -4.97 -5.76
CA LEU A 323 13.05 -4.14 -4.86
C LEU A 323 12.66 -4.93 -3.62
N GLU A 324 12.39 -4.19 -2.55
CA GLU A 324 11.86 -4.73 -1.29
C GLU A 324 10.44 -4.20 -1.05
N SER A 325 9.67 -4.82 -0.16
CA SER A 325 8.29 -4.38 0.14
C SER A 325 8.18 -2.90 0.55
N ASP A 326 9.22 -2.33 1.18
CA ASP A 326 9.27 -0.90 1.53
C ASP A 326 9.33 0.02 0.29
N ASP A 327 9.90 -0.44 -0.83
CA ASP A 327 9.91 0.34 -2.08
C ASP A 327 8.49 0.54 -2.63
N TYR A 328 7.64 -0.49 -2.52
CA TYR A 328 6.24 -0.42 -2.93
C TYR A 328 5.43 0.52 -2.04
N TYR A 329 5.65 0.49 -0.71
CA TYR A 329 5.09 1.49 0.19
C TYR A 329 5.52 2.91 -0.20
N TRP A 330 6.84 3.13 -0.32
CA TRP A 330 7.40 4.44 -0.63
C TRP A 330 6.87 4.99 -1.95
N MET A 331 6.92 4.23 -3.04
CA MET A 331 6.51 4.72 -4.36
C MET A 331 5.01 5.03 -4.40
N THR A 332 4.21 4.25 -3.67
CA THR A 332 2.76 4.47 -3.56
C THR A 332 2.46 5.75 -2.81
N GLN A 333 3.19 6.06 -1.73
CA GLN A 333 3.04 7.35 -1.04
C GLN A 333 3.35 8.51 -1.99
N GLN A 334 4.43 8.42 -2.77
CA GLN A 334 4.77 9.47 -3.73
C GLN A 334 3.65 9.67 -4.78
N ILE A 335 3.09 8.58 -5.31
CA ILE A 335 1.97 8.63 -6.27
C ILE A 335 0.73 9.28 -5.63
N VAL A 336 0.37 8.88 -4.41
CA VAL A 336 -0.80 9.42 -3.70
C VAL A 336 -0.62 10.90 -3.38
N ASP A 337 0.59 11.37 -3.05
CA ASP A 337 0.85 12.79 -2.81
C ASP A 337 0.72 13.61 -4.11
N VAL A 338 1.13 13.07 -5.26
CA VAL A 338 0.84 13.66 -6.58
C VAL A 338 -0.67 13.72 -6.81
N ALA A 339 -1.40 12.64 -6.48
CA ALA A 339 -2.85 12.58 -6.63
C ALA A 339 -3.58 13.59 -5.73
N TRP A 340 -3.11 13.85 -4.51
CA TRP A 340 -3.68 14.92 -3.68
C TRP A 340 -3.46 16.30 -4.29
N LYS A 341 -2.28 16.54 -4.85
CA LYS A 341 -1.94 17.83 -5.44
C LYS A 341 -2.76 18.16 -6.68
N HIS A 342 -3.11 17.17 -7.50
CA HIS A 342 -3.72 17.40 -8.82
C HIS A 342 -5.07 16.71 -9.03
N ALA A 343 -5.29 15.56 -8.39
CA ALA A 343 -6.43 14.68 -8.59
C ALA A 343 -7.36 14.57 -7.37
N GLN A 344 -7.24 15.47 -6.37
CA GLN A 344 -8.02 15.42 -5.12
C GLN A 344 -7.97 14.05 -4.42
N GLY A 345 -6.81 13.40 -4.44
CA GLY A 345 -6.58 12.10 -3.82
C GLY A 345 -7.17 10.90 -4.58
N ARG A 346 -7.76 11.11 -5.77
CA ARG A 346 -8.40 10.05 -6.57
C ARG A 346 -7.37 9.08 -7.15
N VAL A 347 -7.34 7.87 -6.61
CA VAL A 347 -6.44 6.79 -7.05
C VAL A 347 -7.20 5.46 -7.12
N VAL A 348 -7.06 4.71 -8.21
CA VAL A 348 -7.44 3.28 -8.23
C VAL A 348 -6.24 2.46 -8.66
N SER A 349 -5.88 1.48 -7.85
CA SER A 349 -4.77 0.57 -8.08
C SER A 349 -5.28 -0.83 -8.35
N VAL A 350 -4.63 -1.58 -9.25
CA VAL A 350 -5.09 -2.90 -9.71
C VAL A 350 -3.92 -3.86 -9.69
N LEU A 351 -4.11 -5.03 -9.08
CA LEU A 351 -3.10 -6.08 -9.04
C LEU A 351 -2.77 -6.59 -10.45
N GLU A 352 -1.47 -6.62 -10.78
CA GLU A 352 -0.93 -7.19 -12.02
C GLU A 352 -0.09 -8.46 -11.69
N GLY A 353 1.23 -8.43 -11.89
CA GLY A 353 2.18 -9.51 -11.59
C GLY A 353 2.62 -9.63 -10.13
N GLY A 354 3.59 -10.52 -9.88
CA GLY A 354 4.11 -10.90 -8.56
C GLY A 354 3.81 -12.36 -8.23
N TYR A 355 4.83 -13.20 -8.15
CA TYR A 355 4.73 -14.66 -8.25
C TYR A 355 5.43 -15.41 -7.12
N HIS A 356 6.22 -14.72 -6.30
CA HIS A 356 6.63 -15.25 -4.99
C HIS A 356 5.57 -14.91 -3.94
N LEU A 357 4.85 -15.91 -3.41
CA LEU A 357 3.63 -15.70 -2.61
C LEU A 357 3.83 -14.83 -1.36
N ASP A 358 4.90 -15.05 -0.58
CA ASP A 358 5.13 -14.30 0.66
C ASP A 358 5.48 -12.83 0.35
N ALA A 359 6.50 -12.62 -0.48
CA ALA A 359 6.85 -11.31 -1.03
C ALA A 359 5.68 -10.55 -1.67
N LEU A 360 4.82 -11.24 -2.43
CA LEU A 360 3.61 -10.66 -3.01
C LEU A 360 2.66 -10.16 -1.92
N ALA A 361 2.37 -11.00 -0.92
CA ALA A 361 1.48 -10.63 0.18
C ALA A 361 2.03 -9.46 0.99
N GLU A 362 3.33 -9.48 1.31
CA GLU A 362 4.03 -8.40 2.03
C GLU A 362 4.04 -7.09 1.24
N SER A 363 4.36 -7.15 -0.05
CA SER A 363 4.45 -5.96 -0.90
C SER A 363 3.08 -5.37 -1.20
N ALA A 364 2.05 -6.20 -1.41
CA ALA A 364 0.67 -5.74 -1.56
C ALA A 364 0.14 -5.10 -0.26
N ALA A 365 0.44 -5.67 0.90
CA ALA A 365 0.09 -5.06 2.18
C ALA A 365 0.81 -3.72 2.42
N ALA A 366 2.09 -3.63 2.04
CA ALA A 366 2.85 -2.38 2.09
C ALA A 366 2.27 -1.31 1.16
N HIS A 367 1.86 -1.68 -0.06
CA HIS A 367 1.14 -0.81 -0.99
C HIS A 367 -0.21 -0.32 -0.42
N VAL A 368 -1.03 -1.23 0.13
CA VAL A 368 -2.32 -0.87 0.74
C VAL A 368 -2.14 0.00 1.97
N ARG A 369 -1.12 -0.24 2.80
CA ARG A 369 -0.75 0.64 3.92
C ARG A 369 -0.54 2.08 3.44
N ALA A 370 0.23 2.26 2.37
CA ALA A 370 0.47 3.58 1.78
C ALA A 370 -0.81 4.22 1.22
N LEU A 371 -1.73 3.43 0.64
CA LEU A 371 -3.04 3.93 0.20
C LEU A 371 -3.90 4.39 1.38
N ILE A 372 -3.93 3.65 2.48
CA ILE A 372 -4.68 3.97 3.70
C ILE A 372 -4.13 5.24 4.35
N GLU A 373 -2.82 5.27 4.62
CA GLU A 373 -2.13 6.45 5.18
C GLU A 373 -2.24 7.66 4.25
N GLY A 374 -2.24 7.41 2.94
CA GLY A 374 -2.42 8.40 1.90
C GLY A 374 -3.87 8.79 1.62
N SER A 375 -4.86 8.14 2.23
CA SER A 375 -6.29 8.37 1.95
C SER A 375 -6.83 9.69 2.54
N ILE A 376 -5.98 10.40 3.28
CA ILE A 376 -6.24 11.70 3.89
C ILE A 376 -5.34 12.75 3.24
N ALA A 377 -5.85 13.97 3.05
CA ALA A 377 -5.10 15.05 2.41
C ALA A 377 -3.85 15.40 3.26
N PRO A 378 -2.67 15.66 2.67
CA PRO A 378 -1.44 15.90 3.42
C PRO A 378 -1.53 17.03 4.46
N ASP A 379 -2.29 18.08 4.18
CA ASP A 379 -2.58 19.18 5.11
C ASP A 379 -3.45 18.76 6.30
N LEU A 380 -4.39 17.84 6.07
CA LEU A 380 -5.21 17.22 7.12
C LEU A 380 -4.42 16.16 7.91
N ARG A 381 -3.49 15.43 7.29
CA ARG A 381 -2.58 14.48 8.00
C ARG A 381 -1.79 15.20 9.08
N VAL A 382 -1.28 16.40 8.79
CA VAL A 382 -0.54 17.23 9.78
C VAL A 382 -1.44 17.64 10.95
N LEU A 383 -2.72 17.91 10.71
CA LEU A 383 -3.68 18.28 11.74
C LEU A 383 -4.10 17.08 12.61
N GLU A 384 -4.33 15.91 12.02
CA GLU A 384 -4.61 14.67 12.76
C GLU A 384 -3.39 14.26 13.61
N GLU A 385 -2.17 14.33 13.07
CA GLU A 385 -0.96 14.10 13.86
C GLU A 385 -0.81 15.11 15.00
N GLN A 386 -1.27 16.36 14.83
CA GLN A 386 -1.31 17.34 15.91
C GLN A 386 -2.40 17.01 16.93
N GLN A 387 -3.60 16.61 16.51
CA GLN A 387 -4.71 16.22 17.38
C GLN A 387 -4.41 14.96 18.19
N ASP A 388 -3.83 13.93 17.58
CA ASP A 388 -3.39 12.72 18.27
C ASP A 388 -2.30 13.04 19.29
N ARG A 389 -1.35 13.94 18.95
CA ARG A 389 -0.38 14.45 19.92
C ARG A 389 -1.06 15.17 21.09
N TYR A 390 -2.04 16.05 20.83
CA TYR A 390 -2.78 16.73 21.88
C TYR A 390 -3.60 15.76 22.73
N ALA A 391 -4.23 14.75 22.14
CA ALA A 391 -4.99 13.73 22.85
C ALA A 391 -4.08 12.84 23.70
N ILE A 392 -2.89 12.48 23.20
CA ILE A 392 -1.87 11.78 23.98
C ILE A 392 -1.36 12.67 25.13
N GLU A 393 -1.11 13.95 24.89
CA GLU A 393 -0.71 14.91 25.93
C GLU A 393 -1.81 15.14 26.98
N GLU A 394 -3.07 15.18 26.56
CA GLU A 394 -4.23 15.32 27.45
C GLU A 394 -4.49 14.05 28.25
N LEU A 395 -4.37 12.86 27.64
CA LEU A 395 -4.41 11.57 28.34
C LEU A 395 -3.24 11.41 29.29
N ALA A 396 -2.03 11.85 28.91
CA ALA A 396 -0.86 11.85 29.79
C ALA A 396 -1.05 12.80 30.98
N SER A 397 -1.60 13.99 30.74
CA SER A 397 -1.95 14.97 31.78
C SER A 397 -3.09 14.48 32.70
N ALA A 398 -4.08 13.77 32.14
CA ALA A 398 -5.15 13.11 32.89
C ALA A 398 -4.61 11.94 33.72
N PHE A 399 -3.64 11.18 33.20
CA PHE A 399 -2.94 10.14 33.95
C PHE A 399 -2.10 10.76 35.08
N GLU A 400 -1.34 11.82 34.83
CA GLU A 400 -0.55 12.53 35.84
C GLU A 400 -1.42 13.15 36.95
N SER A 401 -2.66 13.54 36.66
CA SER A 401 -3.61 14.04 37.66
C SER A 401 -4.40 12.95 38.39
N SER A 402 -4.42 11.72 37.87
CA SER A 402 -5.14 10.58 38.46
C SER A 402 -4.27 9.69 39.33
N VAL A 403 -2.94 9.88 39.32
CA VAL A 403 -2.03 9.04 40.08
C VAL A 403 -1.50 9.81 41.28
N THR A 404 -2.21 9.71 42.42
CA THR A 404 -1.56 9.77 43.73
C THR A 404 -0.70 8.51 43.89
N VAL A 405 0.54 8.55 43.39
CA VAL A 405 1.52 7.49 43.64
C VAL A 405 1.85 7.52 45.13
N THR A 406 1.34 6.53 45.86
CA THR A 406 2.02 6.04 47.05
C THR A 406 3.32 5.42 46.56
N ALA A 407 4.43 6.07 46.90
CA ALA A 407 5.76 5.60 46.59
C ALA A 407 6.05 4.34 47.40
N ASP A 408 6.13 3.19 46.74
CA ASP A 408 7.10 2.16 47.12
C ASP A 408 7.27 1.12 46.00
N THR A 409 8.31 1.30 45.19
CA THR A 409 8.96 0.17 44.52
C THR A 409 10.41 0.58 44.21
N PRO A 410 11.41 -0.24 44.58
CA PRO A 410 12.81 0.13 44.43
C PRO A 410 13.24 -0.04 42.96
N HIS A 411 13.24 1.03 42.18
CA HIS A 411 13.91 1.00 40.89
C HIS A 411 15.42 0.89 41.09
N LYS A 412 16.03 -0.13 40.48
CA LYS A 412 17.50 -0.24 40.37
C LYS A 412 18.05 1.04 39.75
N GLU A 413 19.16 1.55 40.31
CA GLU A 413 19.84 2.76 39.84
C GLU A 413 20.16 2.65 38.34
N LEU A 414 19.89 3.72 37.59
CA LEU A 414 20.20 3.81 36.16
C LEU A 414 21.52 4.57 35.95
N HIS A 415 22.50 3.91 35.36
CA HIS A 415 23.85 4.41 35.10
C HIS A 415 23.95 4.84 33.64
N LEU A 416 24.29 6.11 33.38
CA LEU A 416 24.37 6.69 32.03
C LEU A 416 25.67 7.47 31.87
N THR A 417 26.30 7.37 30.69
CA THR A 417 27.41 8.27 30.33
C THR A 417 26.85 9.41 29.50
N VAL A 418 27.04 10.65 29.97
CA VAL A 418 26.65 11.85 29.22
C VAL A 418 27.89 12.52 28.65
N HIS A 419 27.83 12.89 27.38
CA HIS A 419 28.85 13.61 26.63
C HIS A 419 28.44 15.07 26.43
N TYR A 420 29.34 16.01 26.74
CA TYR A 420 29.13 17.43 26.48
C TYR A 420 30.47 18.16 26.28
N ASN A 421 30.64 18.87 25.16
CA ASN A 421 31.83 19.67 24.84
C ASN A 421 33.16 18.93 25.09
N GLY A 422 33.26 17.67 24.61
CA GLY A 422 34.46 16.84 24.73
C GLY A 422 34.75 16.30 26.15
N LYS A 423 33.78 16.39 27.07
CA LYS A 423 33.86 15.83 28.42
C LYS A 423 32.79 14.77 28.62
N ASP A 424 33.18 13.72 29.34
CA ASP A 424 32.31 12.59 29.66
C ASP A 424 32.05 12.54 31.17
N LYS A 425 30.79 12.33 31.55
CA LYS A 425 30.38 12.20 32.95
C LYS A 425 29.44 11.01 33.11
N LEU A 426 29.78 10.11 34.03
CA LEU A 426 28.85 9.08 34.50
C LEU A 426 27.81 9.70 35.43
N LEU A 427 26.53 9.49 35.16
CA LEU A 427 25.39 9.91 35.97
C LEU A 427 24.68 8.67 36.50
N VAL A 428 24.24 8.75 37.76
CA VAL A 428 23.50 7.66 38.43
C VAL A 428 22.16 8.23 38.87
N LEU A 429 21.09 7.71 38.28
CA LEU A 429 19.72 8.14 38.53
C LEU A 429 19.04 7.14 39.45
N LYS A 430 18.64 7.64 40.62
CA LYS A 430 17.81 6.90 41.59
C LYS A 430 16.33 6.88 41.20
N SER A 431 15.91 7.83 40.35
CA SER A 431 14.60 7.88 39.73
C SER A 431 14.75 8.25 38.25
N ARG A 432 14.00 7.58 37.38
CA ARG A 432 14.05 7.77 35.92
C ARG A 432 13.23 9.01 35.50
N SER A 433 13.61 10.18 36.02
CA SER A 433 13.00 11.48 35.72
C SER A 433 13.92 12.31 34.82
N LEU A 434 13.37 12.86 33.73
CA LEU A 434 14.12 13.70 32.80
C LEU A 434 14.60 15.00 33.46
N ASP A 435 13.81 15.57 34.36
CA ASP A 435 14.20 16.74 35.14
C ASP A 435 15.37 16.44 36.09
N ALA A 436 15.34 15.29 36.75
CA ALA A 436 16.44 14.85 37.61
C ALA A 436 17.73 14.64 36.81
N LEU A 437 17.63 14.05 35.62
CA LEU A 437 18.76 13.87 34.70
C LEU A 437 19.34 15.20 34.21
N LEU A 438 18.49 16.11 33.73
CA LEU A 438 18.94 17.44 33.28
C LEU A 438 19.52 18.28 34.42
N LEU A 439 19.00 18.15 35.64
CA LEU A 439 19.55 18.80 36.82
C LEU A 439 20.94 18.27 37.16
N GLN A 440 21.14 16.96 37.16
CA GLN A 440 22.46 16.36 37.35
C GLN A 440 23.45 16.75 36.25
N CYS A 441 23.01 16.83 34.99
CA CYS A 441 23.83 17.35 33.90
C CYS A 441 24.29 18.78 34.17
N LYS A 442 23.37 19.68 34.57
CA LYS A 442 23.71 21.07 34.91
C LYS A 442 24.73 21.15 36.04
N GLN A 443 24.59 20.31 37.06
CA GLN A 443 25.52 20.26 38.20
C GLN A 443 26.89 19.68 37.80
N LYS A 444 26.95 18.53 37.12
CA LYS A 444 28.21 17.85 36.76
C LYS A 444 29.00 18.55 35.66
N PHE A 445 28.33 19.28 34.77
CA PHE A 445 28.96 20.06 33.70
C PHE A 445 29.10 21.55 34.02
N ASN A 446 28.72 22.00 35.22
CA ASN A 446 28.76 23.41 35.65
C ASN A 446 28.04 24.37 34.68
N LEU A 447 26.86 23.99 34.19
CA LEU A 447 26.09 24.78 33.24
C LEU A 447 25.36 25.91 33.98
N LYS A 448 25.53 27.16 33.52
CA LYS A 448 24.90 28.33 34.14
C LYS A 448 23.39 28.29 33.96
N ALA A 449 22.63 28.58 35.03
CA ALA A 449 21.20 28.82 34.92
C ALA A 449 20.92 30.06 34.05
N SER A 450 20.11 29.90 33.01
CA SER A 450 19.69 31.03 32.17
C SER A 450 18.86 32.00 33.02
N LYS A 451 19.30 33.26 33.12
CA LYS A 451 18.54 34.32 33.78
C LYS A 451 17.23 34.52 32.99
N LYS A 452 16.08 34.22 33.61
CA LYS A 452 14.75 34.57 33.07
C LYS A 452 14.71 36.08 32.78
N LYS A 453 14.85 36.48 31.51
CA LYS A 453 14.42 37.80 31.06
C LYS A 453 12.88 37.80 31.10
N LYS A 454 12.29 38.67 31.90
CA LYS A 454 10.88 39.05 31.73
C LYS A 454 10.74 39.61 30.31
N ALA A 455 9.99 38.93 29.46
CA ALA A 455 9.50 39.48 28.21
C ALA A 455 8.10 38.94 27.93
N THR A 456 7.26 39.89 27.59
CA THR A 456 5.91 39.84 27.02
C THR A 456 5.79 38.88 25.84
N GLN A 457 4.54 38.47 25.58
CA GLN A 457 4.06 37.56 24.53
C GLN A 457 4.85 37.59 23.20
N THR A 458 4.94 36.41 22.61
CA THR A 458 5.47 35.99 21.29
C THR A 458 6.94 35.54 21.25
N THR A 459 7.10 34.25 20.88
CA THR A 459 8.32 33.46 20.68
C THR A 459 9.01 32.89 21.93
N ASN A 460 8.61 31.67 22.32
CA ASN A 460 9.37 30.81 23.25
C ASN A 460 10.68 30.35 22.59
N LYS A 461 11.75 31.15 22.68
CA LYS A 461 13.13 30.65 22.59
C LYS A 461 13.73 30.63 23.99
N CYS A 462 13.39 29.58 24.75
CA CYS A 462 14.12 29.23 25.97
C CYS A 462 15.28 28.33 25.55
N SER A 463 16.52 28.73 25.83
CA SER A 463 17.70 27.89 25.63
C SER A 463 17.73 26.77 26.67
N SER A 464 16.97 25.70 26.44
CA SER A 464 17.03 24.46 27.22
C SER A 464 18.00 23.50 26.55
N HIS A 465 19.03 23.07 27.29
CA HIS A 465 19.88 21.98 26.84
C HIS A 465 19.01 20.74 26.62
N SER A 466 19.25 20.01 25.53
CA SER A 466 18.53 18.78 25.19
C SER A 466 19.48 17.59 25.23
N LEU A 467 18.95 16.42 25.59
CA LEU A 467 19.72 15.17 25.59
C LEU A 467 19.34 14.36 24.37
N HIS A 468 20.33 13.81 23.68
CA HIS A 468 20.14 12.97 22.51
C HIS A 468 20.84 11.62 22.70
N ASP A 469 20.37 10.56 22.04
CA ASP A 469 21.13 9.31 21.94
C ASP A 469 22.30 9.43 20.92
N CYS A 470 23.01 8.33 20.69
CA CYS A 470 24.10 8.27 19.71
C CYS A 470 23.66 8.44 18.25
N HIS A 471 22.37 8.26 17.95
CA HIS A 471 21.78 8.45 16.63
C HIS A 471 21.21 9.88 16.44
N GLY A 472 21.22 10.70 17.50
CA GLY A 472 20.71 12.07 17.47
C GLY A 472 19.23 12.20 17.85
N THR A 473 18.57 11.12 18.27
CA THR A 473 17.19 11.11 18.74
C THR A 473 17.07 11.84 20.07
N LEU A 474 16.07 12.71 20.21
CA LEU A 474 15.81 13.43 21.48
C LEU A 474 15.33 12.47 22.58
N ILE A 475 15.97 12.52 23.76
CA ILE A 475 15.55 11.75 24.93
C ILE A 475 14.32 12.40 25.58
N THR A 476 13.17 11.76 25.40
CA THR A 476 11.90 12.11 26.05
C THR A 476 11.74 11.39 27.40
N PRO A 477 10.78 11.79 28.27
CA PRO A 477 10.50 11.05 29.51
C PRO A 477 10.16 9.57 29.25
N ALA A 478 9.40 9.28 28.19
CA ALA A 478 9.07 7.91 27.80
C ALA A 478 10.31 7.10 27.38
N LEU A 479 11.21 7.69 26.59
CA LEU A 479 12.44 7.02 26.16
C LEU A 479 13.41 6.83 27.33
N LEU A 480 13.47 7.76 28.29
CA LEU A 480 14.27 7.61 29.50
C LEU A 480 13.85 6.40 30.34
N LEU A 481 12.55 6.07 30.35
CA LEU A 481 12.04 4.90 31.07
C LEU A 481 12.53 3.58 30.45
N SER A 482 12.83 3.53 29.16
CA SER A 482 13.30 2.32 28.47
C SER A 482 14.81 2.17 28.39
N LEU A 483 15.61 3.18 28.75
CA LEU A 483 17.08 3.09 28.69
C LEU A 483 17.64 1.99 29.62
N SER A 484 18.64 1.26 29.13
CA SER A 484 19.43 0.34 29.94
C SER A 484 20.65 1.04 30.57
N ASN A 485 21.33 0.36 31.50
CA ASN A 485 22.58 0.86 32.06
C ASN A 485 23.67 0.97 30.98
N ASP A 486 24.64 1.85 31.24
CA ASP A 486 25.84 2.09 30.43
C ASP A 486 25.55 2.68 29.04
N GLN A 487 24.36 3.23 28.82
CA GLN A 487 24.04 3.96 27.61
C GLN A 487 24.68 5.35 27.55
N HIS A 488 24.96 5.78 26.33
CA HIS A 488 25.66 7.02 26.01
C HIS A 488 24.69 8.07 25.48
N LEU A 489 24.60 9.20 26.17
CA LEU A 489 23.77 10.35 25.79
C LEU A 489 24.61 11.57 25.48
N TYR A 490 24.11 12.44 24.62
CA TYR A 490 24.78 13.63 24.14
C TYR A 490 23.96 14.84 24.53
N LEU A 491 24.49 15.63 25.46
CA LEU A 491 23.89 16.91 25.81
C LEU A 491 24.22 17.90 24.68
N ARG A 492 23.21 18.64 24.23
CA ARG A 492 23.36 19.69 23.21
C ARG A 492 22.90 21.03 23.76
#